data_AF-A0A0M3QFS5-F1
#
_entry.id   AF-A0A0M3QFS5-F1
#
_cell.length_a   1.000
_cell.length_b   1.000
_cell.length_c   1.000
_cell.angle_alpha   90.00
_cell.angle_beta   90.00
_cell.angle_gamma   90.00
#
_symmetry.space_group_name_H-M   'P 1'
#
loop_
_entity.id
_entity.type
_entity.pdbx_description
1 polymer ?
#
loop_
_entity_poly.entity_id
_entity_poly.type
_entity_poly.pdbx_seq_one_letter_code
_entity_poly.pdbx_strand_id
1 'polypeptide(L)'
;MVPISVRQAWENLQESQKTVICRSCAKRQPLVFSRWVDAAGLKKFRHDSLVNRKGGSAPRLDAALFRADEGQLAKDLLVAYFTELAPKINNEYLEMLEKAEKEDAETKLKIYATLAHSHKDSPYIKLYLATALWVEEFKEEDIQVVESLATELASAAGK
;
A
#
# COMPACT_ATOMS: atom_id res chain seq x y z
N MET A 1 -9.91 0.85 -11.92
CA MET A 1 -9.67 -0.58 -11.65
C MET A 1 -8.44 -0.71 -10.77
N VAL A 2 -8.40 -1.66 -9.83
CA VAL A 2 -7.20 -1.92 -9.03
C VAL A 2 -6.14 -2.61 -9.90
N PRO A 3 -4.89 -2.11 -9.96
CA PRO A 3 -3.83 -2.77 -10.70
C PRO A 3 -3.45 -4.13 -10.11
N ILE A 4 -2.90 -5.01 -10.96
CA ILE A 4 -2.54 -6.38 -10.58
C ILE A 4 -1.42 -6.35 -9.53
N SER A 5 -0.46 -5.45 -9.71
CA SER A 5 0.65 -5.19 -8.81
C SER A 5 0.22 -4.86 -7.38
N VAL A 6 -0.78 -3.98 -7.21
CA VAL A 6 -1.35 -3.62 -5.90
C VAL A 6 -1.96 -4.85 -5.24
N ARG A 7 -2.74 -5.62 -6.01
CA ARG A 7 -3.38 -6.83 -5.51
C ARG A 7 -2.35 -7.89 -5.11
N GLN A 8 -1.36 -8.15 -5.96
CA GLN A 8 -0.28 -9.10 -5.67
C GLN A 8 0.55 -8.68 -4.46
N ALA A 9 0.90 -7.39 -4.36
CA ALA A 9 1.63 -6.86 -3.21
C ALA A 9 0.85 -7.05 -1.91
N TRP A 10 -0.47 -6.86 -1.93
CA TRP A 10 -1.34 -7.17 -0.79
C TRP A 10 -1.38 -8.67 -0.48
N GLU A 11 -1.59 -9.52 -1.49
CA GLU A 11 -1.69 -10.97 -1.33
C GLU A 11 -0.38 -11.57 -0.79
N ASN A 12 0.77 -10.99 -1.13
CA ASN A 12 2.10 -11.37 -0.65
C ASN A 12 2.38 -10.94 0.80
N LEU A 13 1.56 -10.06 1.40
CA LEU A 13 1.70 -9.75 2.82
C LEU A 13 1.33 -10.95 3.67
N GLN A 14 2.10 -11.17 4.74
CA GLN A 14 1.74 -12.12 5.78
C GLN A 14 0.46 -11.68 6.50
N GLU A 15 -0.35 -12.62 7.00
CA GLU A 15 -1.58 -12.28 7.73
C GLU A 15 -1.32 -11.43 8.99
N SER A 16 -0.15 -11.57 9.62
CA SER A 16 0.27 -10.71 10.72
C SER A 16 0.37 -9.23 10.29
N GLN A 17 0.88 -8.97 9.08
CA GLN A 17 1.02 -7.63 8.51
C GLN A 17 -0.35 -7.06 8.10
N LYS A 18 -1.19 -7.87 7.44
CA LYS A 18 -2.58 -7.46 7.13
C LYS A 18 -3.40 -7.18 8.39
N THR A 19 -3.13 -7.91 9.48
CA THR A 19 -3.75 -7.66 10.80
C THR A 19 -3.33 -6.31 11.37
N VAL A 20 -2.06 -5.90 11.21
CA VAL A 20 -1.61 -4.57 11.60
C VAL A 20 -2.37 -3.49 10.85
N ILE A 21 -2.49 -3.60 9.52
CA ILE A 21 -3.27 -2.67 8.68
C ILE A 21 -4.72 -2.61 9.18
N CYS A 22 -5.34 -3.78 9.39
CA CYS A 22 -6.72 -3.91 9.85
C CYS A 22 -6.95 -3.21 11.20
N ARG A 23 -6.09 -3.47 12.20
CA ARG A 23 -6.18 -2.84 13.53
C ARG A 23 -5.97 -1.32 13.46
N SER A 24 -4.98 -0.87 12.68
CA SER A 24 -4.72 0.56 12.51
C SER A 24 -5.90 1.27 11.87
N CYS A 25 -6.49 0.69 10.82
CA CYS A 25 -7.66 1.21 10.15
C CYS A 25 -8.86 1.26 11.10
N ALA A 26 -9.16 0.17 11.82
CA ALA A 26 -10.26 0.13 12.79
C ALA A 26 -10.13 1.19 13.89
N LYS A 27 -8.90 1.43 14.38
CA LYS A 27 -8.65 2.37 15.47
C LYS A 27 -8.70 3.84 15.03
N ARG A 28 -8.12 4.16 13.88
CA ARG A 28 -7.85 5.55 13.47
C ARG A 28 -8.74 6.03 12.32
N GLN A 29 -9.25 5.11 11.51
CA GLN A 29 -10.11 5.37 10.37
C GLN A 29 -11.38 4.50 10.44
N PRO A 30 -12.19 4.62 11.52
CA PRO A 30 -13.31 3.71 11.80
C PRO A 30 -14.38 3.74 10.70
N LEU A 31 -14.55 4.86 9.99
CA LEU A 31 -15.48 4.97 8.87
C LEU A 31 -15.02 4.14 7.66
N VAL A 32 -13.74 4.22 7.29
CA VAL A 32 -13.15 3.39 6.22
C VAL A 32 -13.23 1.92 6.61
N PHE A 33 -12.89 1.59 7.86
CA PHE A 33 -12.99 0.23 8.37
C PHE A 33 -14.42 -0.32 8.33
N SER A 34 -15.42 0.49 8.73
CA SER A 34 -16.83 0.10 8.66
C SER A 34 -17.26 -0.16 7.22
N ARG A 35 -16.88 0.71 6.26
CA ARG A 35 -17.16 0.48 4.83
C ARG A 35 -16.52 -0.83 4.34
N TRP A 36 -15.32 -1.15 4.81
CA TRP A 36 -14.64 -2.39 4.46
C TRP A 36 -15.37 -3.63 5.01
N VAL A 37 -15.78 -3.60 6.27
CA VAL A 37 -16.58 -4.66 6.92
C VAL A 37 -17.94 -4.84 6.23
N ASP A 38 -18.57 -3.74 5.84
CA ASP A 38 -19.86 -3.73 5.14
C ASP A 38 -19.74 -4.37 3.77
N ALA A 39 -18.73 -3.97 2.98
CA ALA A 39 -18.44 -4.56 1.66
C ALA A 39 -18.10 -6.05 1.76
N ALA A 40 -17.49 -6.49 2.86
CA ALA A 40 -17.20 -7.90 3.14
C ALA A 40 -18.42 -8.71 3.63
N GLY A 41 -19.56 -8.07 3.90
CA GLY A 41 -20.76 -8.73 4.43
C GLY A 41 -20.58 -9.24 5.87
N LEU A 42 -19.79 -8.54 6.68
CA LEU A 42 -19.32 -9.02 7.98
C LEU A 42 -19.95 -8.31 9.19
N LYS A 43 -21.02 -7.53 9.01
CA LYS A 43 -21.68 -6.73 10.08
C LYS A 43 -22.02 -7.49 11.37
N LYS A 44 -22.29 -8.79 11.28
CA LYS A 44 -22.67 -9.65 12.42
C LYS A 44 -21.48 -10.24 13.18
N PHE A 45 -20.26 -10.05 12.70
CA PHE A 45 -19.07 -10.58 13.34
C PHE A 45 -18.67 -9.72 14.53
N ARG A 46 -18.11 -10.36 15.57
CA ARG A 46 -17.55 -9.64 16.71
C ARG A 46 -16.40 -8.76 16.25
N HIS A 47 -16.35 -7.54 16.77
CA HIS A 47 -15.30 -6.56 16.43
C HIS A 47 -13.89 -7.13 16.60
N ASP A 48 -13.62 -7.84 17.72
CA ASP A 48 -12.31 -8.50 17.94
C ASP A 48 -11.96 -9.50 16.84
N SER A 49 -12.95 -10.25 16.34
CA SER A 49 -12.73 -11.18 15.24
C SER A 49 -12.38 -10.45 13.95
N LEU A 50 -12.93 -9.26 13.71
CA LEU A 50 -12.70 -8.48 12.49
C LEU A 50 -11.32 -7.81 12.51
N VAL A 51 -11.01 -7.07 13.58
CA VAL A 51 -9.72 -6.36 13.68
C VAL A 51 -8.54 -7.33 13.74
N ASN A 52 -8.75 -8.54 14.27
CA ASN A 52 -7.75 -9.60 14.30
C ASN A 52 -7.88 -10.59 13.13
N ARG A 53 -8.77 -10.34 12.17
CA ARG A 53 -8.96 -11.15 10.96
C ARG A 53 -9.23 -12.66 11.24
N LYS A 54 -9.87 -12.99 12.36
CA LYS A 54 -10.19 -14.36 12.82
C LYS A 54 -11.46 -14.93 12.18
N GLY A 55 -11.65 -16.25 12.27
CA GLY A 55 -12.94 -16.91 12.02
C GLY A 55 -13.50 -16.76 10.61
N GLY A 56 -12.62 -16.74 9.59
CA GLY A 56 -13.03 -16.59 8.19
C GLY A 56 -13.29 -15.15 7.73
N SER A 57 -13.03 -14.14 8.58
CA SER A 57 -13.11 -12.73 8.19
C SER A 57 -11.96 -12.30 7.26
N ALA A 58 -10.75 -12.82 7.46
CA ALA A 58 -9.56 -12.53 6.63
C ALA A 58 -9.83 -12.60 5.10
N PRO A 59 -10.22 -13.76 4.53
CA PRO A 59 -10.43 -13.87 3.09
C PRO A 59 -11.59 -13.02 2.57
N ARG A 60 -12.60 -12.75 3.41
CA ARG A 60 -13.75 -11.91 3.03
C ARG A 60 -13.37 -10.43 2.98
N LEU A 61 -12.56 -9.97 3.93
CA LEU A 61 -11.98 -8.64 3.93
C LEU A 61 -11.06 -8.46 2.72
N ASP A 62 -10.17 -9.41 2.46
CA ASP A 62 -9.26 -9.33 1.31
C ASP A 62 -10.04 -9.26 -0.01
N ALA A 63 -11.04 -10.12 -0.17
CA ALA A 63 -11.85 -10.10 -1.38
C ALA A 63 -12.67 -8.79 -1.52
N ALA A 64 -13.12 -8.19 -0.42
CA ALA A 64 -13.87 -6.94 -0.46
C ALA A 64 -13.05 -5.75 -0.97
N LEU A 65 -11.73 -5.71 -0.70
CA LEU A 65 -10.85 -4.64 -1.20
C LEU A 65 -10.86 -4.57 -2.73
N PHE A 66 -10.90 -5.73 -3.39
CA PHE A 66 -10.72 -5.84 -4.84
C PHE A 66 -12.02 -6.11 -5.62
N ARG A 67 -13.15 -6.24 -4.93
CA ARG A 67 -14.48 -6.47 -5.55
C ARG A 67 -15.26 -5.19 -5.84
N ALA A 68 -15.02 -4.11 -5.10
CA ALA A 68 -15.86 -2.92 -5.11
C ALA A 68 -15.45 -1.89 -6.17
N ASP A 69 -16.44 -1.08 -6.60
CA ASP A 69 -16.40 0.03 -7.58
C ASP A 69 -15.00 0.61 -7.85
N GLU A 70 -14.50 0.35 -9.05
CA GLU A 70 -13.24 0.87 -9.64
C GLU A 70 -11.96 0.75 -8.79
N GLY A 71 -12.01 0.11 -7.61
CA GLY A 71 -10.94 0.06 -6.63
C GLY A 71 -10.99 1.14 -5.53
N GLN A 72 -12.05 1.96 -5.45
CA GLN A 72 -12.09 3.11 -4.53
C GLN A 72 -11.87 2.72 -3.07
N LEU A 73 -12.43 1.59 -2.61
CA LEU A 73 -12.23 1.11 -1.24
C LEU A 73 -10.76 0.75 -0.97
N ALA A 74 -10.10 0.07 -1.92
CA ALA A 74 -8.67 -0.23 -1.81
C ALA A 74 -7.85 1.06 -1.80
N LYS A 75 -8.18 2.03 -2.66
CA LYS A 75 -7.54 3.35 -2.70
C LYS A 75 -7.68 4.07 -1.35
N ASP A 76 -8.90 4.21 -0.83
CA ASP A 76 -9.18 4.88 0.45
C ASP A 76 -8.39 4.24 1.60
N LEU A 77 -8.41 2.91 1.70
CA LEU A 77 -7.75 2.20 2.79
C LEU A 77 -6.23 2.25 2.71
N LEU A 78 -5.66 2.01 1.53
CA LEU A 78 -4.21 1.95 1.33
C LEU A 78 -3.59 3.36 1.39
N VAL A 79 -4.23 4.36 0.78
CA VAL A 79 -3.81 5.77 0.90
C VAL A 79 -3.82 6.18 2.37
N ALA A 80 -4.94 5.97 3.09
CA ALA A 80 -4.99 6.29 4.51
C ALA A 80 -3.88 5.56 5.29
N TYR A 81 -3.64 4.28 4.98
CA TYR A 81 -2.58 3.52 5.64
C TYR A 81 -1.20 4.17 5.48
N PHE A 82 -0.85 4.59 4.26
CA PHE A 82 0.47 5.11 3.96
C PHE A 82 0.64 6.61 4.21
N THR A 83 -0.40 7.42 4.20
CA THR A 83 -0.28 8.87 4.42
C THR A 83 -0.58 9.29 5.85
N GLU A 84 -1.32 8.47 6.60
CA GLU A 84 -1.76 8.86 7.95
C GLU A 84 -1.50 7.77 9.00
N LEU A 85 -1.86 6.51 8.72
CA LEU A 85 -1.84 5.45 9.74
C LEU A 85 -0.42 4.97 10.08
N ALA A 86 0.42 4.82 9.06
CA ALA A 86 1.82 4.39 9.13
C ALA A 86 2.67 5.21 8.14
N PRO A 87 2.84 6.53 8.38
CA PRO A 87 3.25 7.49 7.35
C PRO A 87 4.74 7.48 7.02
N LYS A 88 5.55 6.63 7.65
CA LYS A 88 7.02 6.71 7.61
C LYS A 88 7.58 6.79 6.18
N ILE A 89 7.22 5.84 5.32
CA ILE A 89 7.72 5.77 3.94
C ILE A 89 7.21 6.97 3.12
N ASN A 90 5.95 7.37 3.34
CA ASN A 90 5.35 8.51 2.64
C ASN A 90 5.97 9.85 3.05
N ASN A 91 6.32 10.04 4.33
CA ASN A 91 6.99 11.24 4.79
C ASN A 91 8.38 11.36 4.16
N GLU A 92 9.12 10.25 4.07
CA GLU A 92 10.41 10.23 3.37
C GLU A 92 10.25 10.55 1.87
N TYR A 93 9.19 10.05 1.21
CA TYR A 93 8.86 10.46 -0.16
C TYR A 93 8.66 11.97 -0.29
N LEU A 94 7.85 12.58 0.59
CA LEU A 94 7.58 14.01 0.56
C LEU A 94 8.87 14.83 0.80
N GLU A 95 9.71 14.42 1.74
CA GLU A 95 11.01 15.08 2.00
C GLU A 95 11.96 15.00 0.80
N MET A 96 11.95 13.89 0.05
CA MET A 96 12.74 13.77 -1.18
C MET A 96 12.18 14.63 -2.31
N LEU A 97 10.85 14.72 -2.41
CA LEU A 97 10.17 15.55 -3.41
C LEU A 97 10.42 17.04 -3.17
N GLU A 98 10.35 17.51 -1.93
CA GLU A 98 10.64 18.92 -1.56
C GLU A 98 12.08 19.34 -1.90
N LYS A 99 13.02 18.39 -1.92
CA LYS A 99 14.42 18.63 -2.26
C LYS A 99 14.70 18.49 -3.76
N ALA A 100 13.76 17.98 -4.54
CA ALA A 100 13.94 17.78 -5.96
C ALA A 100 13.83 19.11 -6.72
N GLU A 101 14.67 19.29 -7.73
CA GLU A 101 14.64 20.49 -8.58
C GLU A 101 13.40 20.52 -9.50
N LYS A 102 12.79 19.36 -9.75
CA LYS A 102 11.63 19.16 -10.63
C LYS A 102 10.68 18.11 -10.06
N GLU A 103 9.40 18.26 -10.35
CA GLU A 103 8.35 17.29 -9.98
C GLU A 103 7.79 16.57 -11.21
N ASP A 104 8.65 16.19 -12.15
CA ASP A 104 8.26 15.40 -13.31
C ASP A 104 8.20 13.89 -13.01
N ALA A 105 7.60 13.14 -13.94
CA ALA A 105 7.41 11.71 -13.81
C ALA A 105 8.74 10.95 -13.61
N GLU A 106 9.80 11.35 -14.33
CA GLU A 106 11.12 10.73 -14.22
C GLU A 106 11.71 10.90 -12.82
N THR A 107 11.61 12.11 -12.26
CA THR A 107 12.10 12.42 -10.92
C THR A 107 11.36 11.61 -9.86
N LYS A 108 10.03 11.51 -9.96
CA LYS A 108 9.22 10.70 -9.04
C LYS A 108 9.59 9.22 -9.11
N LEU A 109 9.80 8.66 -10.31
CA LEU A 109 10.24 7.25 -10.46
C LEU A 109 11.61 7.01 -9.81
N LYS A 110 12.55 7.96 -9.90
CA LYS A 110 13.85 7.89 -9.20
C LYS A 110 13.71 7.95 -7.68
N ILE A 111 12.83 8.80 -7.17
CA ILE A 111 12.52 8.86 -5.73
C ILE A 111 11.94 7.51 -5.28
N TYR A 112 10.96 6.96 -6.02
CA TYR A 112 10.39 5.66 -5.73
C TYR A 112 11.42 4.52 -5.75
N ALA A 113 12.37 4.55 -6.69
CA ALA A 113 13.49 3.59 -6.74
C ALA A 113 14.41 3.73 -5.52
N THR A 114 14.67 4.97 -5.08
CA THR A 114 15.46 5.24 -3.87
C THR A 114 14.75 4.68 -2.63
N LEU A 115 13.45 4.92 -2.48
CA LEU A 115 12.65 4.36 -1.39
C LEU A 115 12.61 2.83 -1.43
N ALA A 116 12.48 2.23 -2.63
CA ALA A 116 12.52 0.79 -2.82
C ALA A 116 13.85 0.19 -2.33
N HIS A 117 14.97 0.86 -2.62
CA HIS A 117 16.29 0.47 -2.16
C HIS A 117 16.45 0.63 -0.64
N SER A 118 16.15 1.82 -0.11
CA SER A 118 16.33 2.15 1.31
C SER A 118 15.43 1.34 2.24
N HIS A 119 14.25 0.95 1.77
CA HIS A 119 13.28 0.15 2.53
C HIS A 119 13.12 -1.26 1.99
N LYS A 120 14.16 -1.83 1.35
CA LYS A 120 14.11 -3.19 0.78
C LYS A 120 13.69 -4.27 1.78
N ASP A 121 13.98 -4.06 3.07
CA ASP A 121 13.65 -4.97 4.17
C ASP A 121 12.26 -4.68 4.79
N SER A 122 11.60 -3.58 4.39
CA SER A 122 10.25 -3.27 4.82
C SER A 122 9.26 -4.21 4.13
N PRO A 123 8.39 -4.91 4.86
CA PRO A 123 7.40 -5.78 4.24
C PRO A 123 6.33 -5.00 3.47
N TYR A 124 6.20 -3.69 3.71
CA TYR A 124 5.17 -2.86 3.11
C TYR A 124 5.65 -2.08 1.88
N ILE A 125 6.95 -2.08 1.56
CA ILE A 125 7.49 -1.22 0.50
C ILE A 125 6.86 -1.53 -0.86
N LYS A 126 6.71 -2.81 -1.22
CA LYS A 126 6.10 -3.20 -2.49
C LYS A 126 4.65 -2.74 -2.59
N LEU A 127 3.89 -2.87 -1.50
CA LEU A 127 2.50 -2.41 -1.45
C LEU A 127 2.42 -0.88 -1.51
N TYR A 128 3.33 -0.17 -0.83
CA TYR A 128 3.43 1.28 -0.90
C TYR A 128 3.66 1.74 -2.34
N LEU A 129 4.71 1.22 -3.00
CA LEU A 129 5.09 1.62 -4.36
C LEU A 129 3.96 1.37 -5.36
N ALA A 130 3.37 0.17 -5.35
CA ALA A 130 2.26 -0.16 -6.23
C ALA A 130 1.05 0.76 -5.98
N THR A 131 0.75 1.07 -4.72
CA THR A 131 -0.35 1.98 -4.37
C THR A 131 -0.06 3.41 -4.82
N ALA A 132 1.15 3.91 -4.58
CA ALA A 132 1.53 5.28 -4.88
C ALA A 132 1.53 5.54 -6.39
N LEU A 133 2.13 4.65 -7.17
CA LEU A 133 2.12 4.70 -8.63
C LEU A 133 0.70 4.64 -9.20
N TRP A 134 -0.15 3.78 -8.63
CA TRP A 134 -1.57 3.72 -9.02
C TRP A 134 -2.32 5.03 -8.72
N VAL A 135 -2.12 5.61 -7.54
CA VAL A 135 -2.81 6.84 -7.11
C VAL A 135 -2.37 8.04 -7.95
N GLU A 136 -1.10 8.08 -8.35
CA GLU A 136 -0.51 9.09 -9.23
C GLU A 136 -0.70 8.80 -10.73
N GLU A 137 -1.50 7.79 -11.08
CA GLU A 137 -1.86 7.45 -12.47
C GLU A 137 -0.68 7.05 -13.37
N PHE A 138 0.40 6.53 -12.77
CA PHE A 138 1.45 5.83 -13.50
C PHE A 138 0.94 4.51 -14.08
N LYS A 139 1.64 4.01 -15.10
CA LYS A 139 1.30 2.74 -15.73
C LYS A 139 1.80 1.57 -14.89
N GLU A 140 1.17 0.43 -15.06
CA GLU A 140 1.57 -0.81 -14.37
C GLU A 140 3.03 -1.18 -14.66
N GLU A 141 3.51 -0.92 -15.89
CA GLU A 141 4.88 -1.20 -16.30
C GLU A 141 5.92 -0.34 -15.56
N ASP A 142 5.53 0.83 -15.05
CA ASP A 142 6.44 1.74 -14.34
C ASP A 142 6.94 1.14 -13.01
N ILE A 143 6.25 0.14 -12.46
CA ILE A 143 6.73 -0.62 -11.30
C ILE A 143 8.02 -1.36 -11.63
N GLN A 144 8.11 -1.95 -12.84
CA GLN A 144 9.32 -2.66 -13.26
C GLN A 144 10.48 -1.69 -13.48
N VAL A 145 10.19 -0.45 -13.90
CA VAL A 145 11.18 0.62 -14.02
C VAL A 145 11.73 0.96 -12.63
N VAL A 146 10.86 1.15 -11.63
CA VAL A 146 11.27 1.41 -10.24
C VAL A 146 12.14 0.27 -9.68
N GLU A 147 11.76 -0.98 -9.89
CA GLU A 147 12.53 -2.14 -9.42
C GLU A 147 13.91 -2.25 -10.10
N SER A 148 13.97 -1.96 -11.40
CA SER A 148 15.22 -1.96 -12.17
C SER A 148 16.18 -0.87 -11.66
N LEU A 149 15.68 0.36 -11.51
CA LEU A 149 16.46 1.49 -10.98
C LEU A 149 16.95 1.23 -9.55
N ALA A 150 16.11 0.63 -8.69
CA ALA A 150 16.49 0.28 -7.32
C ALA A 150 17.64 -0.75 -7.27
N THR A 151 17.67 -1.68 -8.23
CA THR A 151 18.73 -2.69 -8.37
C THR A 151 20.05 -2.06 -8.85
N GLU A 152 19.97 -1.10 -9.78
CA GLU A 152 21.14 -0.34 -10.23
C GLU A 152 21.76 0.46 -9.09
N LEU A 153 20.94 1.13 -8.26
CA LEU A 153 21.40 1.84 -7.06
C LEU A 153 22.11 0.91 -6.07
N ALA A 154 21.57 -0.29 -5.85
CA ALA A 154 22.20 -1.29 -4.98
C ALA A 154 23.58 -1.74 -5.51
N SER A 155 23.70 -1.85 -6.83
CA SER A 155 24.95 -2.24 -7.49
C SER A 155 25.99 -1.13 -7.50
N ALA A 156 25.56 0.14 -7.52
CA ALA A 156 26.44 1.30 -7.44
C ALA A 156 26.97 1.55 -6.01
N ALA A 157 26.17 1.28 -4.98
CA ALA A 157 26.55 1.45 -3.57
C ALA A 157 27.52 0.36 -3.04
N GLY A 158 27.71 -0.73 -3.79
CA GLY A 158 28.62 -1.84 -3.44
C GLY A 158 30.00 -1.77 -4.09
N LYS A 159 30.31 -0.68 -4.82
CA LYS A 159 31.63 -0.38 -5.38
C LYS A 159 32.32 0.72 -4.58
#